data_AF-B3JMZ0-F1
#
_entry.id   AF-B3JMZ0-F1
#
_cell.length_a   1.000
_cell.length_b   1.000
_cell.length_c   1.000
_cell.angle_alpha   90.00
_cell.angle_beta   90.00
_cell.angle_gamma   90.00
#
_symmetry.space_group_name_H-M   'P 1'
#
loop_
_entity.id
_entity.type
_entity.pdbx_description
1 polymer ?
#
loop_
_entity_poly.entity_id
_entity_poly.type
_entity_poly.pdbx_seq_one_letter_code
_entity_poly.pdbx_strand_id
1 'polypeptide(L)'
;MYASDSCLYRVEERLKSIQPLREDSVLILSGQEKVDSCISQVLSIPQHTLFDECVSNLSRDASFIMVADVDKLAQNLGAYKNYLPAFIYDHVELFRSFILSVQITNVNNKLSHIFVFTYKE
;
A
#
# COMPACT_ATOMS: atom_id res chain seq x y z
N MET A 1 23.65 4.76 16.30
CA MET A 1 23.34 3.32 16.44
C MET A 1 22.78 2.85 15.11
N TYR A 2 23.54 2.08 14.34
CA TYR A 2 23.01 1.41 13.15
C TYR A 2 22.14 0.24 13.62
N ALA A 3 20.86 0.22 13.27
CA ALA A 3 20.05 -0.98 13.46
C ALA A 3 20.75 -2.13 12.71
N SER A 4 20.97 -3.26 13.38
CA SER A 4 21.62 -4.41 12.76
C SER A 4 20.86 -4.83 11.49
N ASP A 5 21.57 -5.22 10.44
CA ASP A 5 21.00 -5.69 9.15
C ASP A 5 19.93 -6.79 9.32
N SER A 6 19.95 -7.49 10.47
CA SER A 6 18.91 -8.45 10.87
C SER A 6 17.50 -7.84 10.97
N CYS A 7 17.35 -6.54 11.26
CA CYS A 7 16.04 -5.89 11.32
C CYS A 7 15.47 -5.68 9.91
N LEU A 8 16.30 -5.18 8.98
CA LEU A 8 15.95 -4.99 7.57
C LEU A 8 15.52 -6.30 6.93
N TYR A 9 16.34 -7.35 7.09
CA TYR A 9 16.02 -8.69 6.58
C TYR A 9 14.68 -9.20 7.14
N ARG A 10 14.43 -9.03 8.44
CA ARG A 10 13.15 -9.43 9.05
C ARG A 10 11.96 -8.64 8.49
N VAL A 11 12.13 -7.36 8.19
CA VAL A 11 11.04 -6.56 7.58
C VAL A 11 10.79 -7.01 6.14
N GLU A 12 11.83 -7.24 5.35
CA GLU A 12 11.70 -7.74 3.98
C GLU A 12 11.00 -9.09 3.92
N GLU A 13 11.39 -10.05 4.78
CA GLU A 13 10.73 -11.36 4.84
C GLU A 13 9.26 -11.22 5.27
N ARG A 14 8.95 -10.31 6.20
CA ARG A 14 7.56 -10.03 6.57
C ARG A 14 6.78 -9.43 5.41
N LEU A 15 7.36 -8.48 4.66
CA LEU A 15 6.71 -7.91 3.48
C LEU A 15 6.39 -9.00 2.45
N LYS A 16 7.36 -9.86 2.11
CA LYS A 16 7.16 -10.98 1.17
C LYS A 16 6.08 -11.97 1.64
N SER A 17 5.90 -12.14 2.94
CA SER A 17 4.89 -13.04 3.51
C SER A 17 3.46 -12.50 3.45
N ILE A 18 3.29 -11.22 3.13
CA ILE A 18 1.97 -10.59 3.02
C ILE A 18 1.19 -11.27 1.90
N GLN A 19 0.03 -11.81 2.25
CA GLN A 19 -0.88 -12.37 1.27
C GLN A 19 -1.46 -11.25 0.41
N PRO A 20 -1.50 -11.43 -0.91
CA PRO A 20 -2.11 -10.46 -1.80
C PRO A 20 -3.61 -10.36 -1.49
N LEU A 21 -4.12 -9.14 -1.41
CA LEU A 21 -5.54 -8.85 -1.24
C LEU A 21 -5.98 -7.94 -2.38
N ARG A 22 -7.06 -8.32 -3.04
CA ARG A 22 -7.70 -7.50 -4.08
C ARG A 22 -9.21 -7.59 -3.89
N GLU A 23 -9.75 -6.58 -3.23
CA GLU A 23 -11.17 -6.39 -2.99
C GLU A 23 -11.63 -5.08 -3.64
N ASP A 24 -12.94 -4.83 -3.61
CA ASP A 24 -13.50 -3.59 -4.11
C ASP A 24 -12.98 -2.38 -3.30
N SER A 25 -12.12 -1.58 -3.93
CA SER A 25 -11.38 -0.43 -3.35
C SER A 25 -10.37 -0.74 -2.23
N VAL A 26 -9.85 -1.98 -2.17
CA VAL A 26 -8.66 -2.31 -1.37
C VAL A 26 -7.74 -3.21 -2.18
N LEU A 27 -6.48 -2.79 -2.31
CA LEU A 27 -5.41 -3.51 -2.97
C LEU A 27 -4.21 -3.59 -2.02
N ILE A 28 -3.69 -4.79 -1.80
CA ILE A 28 -2.45 -5.04 -1.05
C ILE A 28 -1.64 -6.06 -1.84
N LEU A 29 -0.41 -5.69 -2.22
CA LEU A 29 0.49 -6.58 -2.96
C LEU A 29 1.90 -6.50 -2.40
N SER A 30 2.59 -7.64 -2.42
CA SER A 30 4.03 -7.72 -2.16
C SER A 30 4.73 -8.48 -3.27
N GLY A 31 5.96 -8.06 -3.56
CA GLY A 31 6.81 -8.59 -4.62
C GLY A 31 6.78 -7.67 -5.84
N GLN A 32 7.96 -7.18 -6.22
CA GLN A 32 8.13 -6.21 -7.32
C GLN A 32 7.50 -6.69 -8.63
N GLU A 33 7.68 -7.97 -9.00
CA GLU A 33 7.08 -8.53 -10.21
C GLU A 33 5.54 -8.46 -10.20
N LYS A 34 4.91 -8.72 -9.04
CA LYS A 34 3.45 -8.65 -8.89
C LYS A 34 2.98 -7.20 -8.93
N VAL A 35 3.74 -6.29 -8.33
CA VAL A 35 3.48 -4.84 -8.34
C VAL A 35 3.53 -4.29 -9.77
N ASP A 36 4.61 -4.55 -10.51
CA ASP A 36 4.76 -4.09 -11.89
C ASP A 36 3.67 -4.68 -12.80
N SER A 37 3.37 -5.97 -12.65
CA SER A 37 2.29 -6.61 -13.40
C SER A 37 0.93 -5.96 -13.10
N CYS A 38 0.62 -5.69 -11.83
CA CYS A 38 -0.61 -5.04 -11.43
C CYS A 38 -0.74 -3.61 -11.99
N ILE A 39 0.31 -2.80 -11.85
CA ILE A 39 0.31 -1.41 -12.34
C ILE A 39 0.18 -1.40 -13.87
N SER A 40 0.87 -2.29 -14.56
CA SER A 40 0.76 -2.43 -16.02
C SER A 40 -0.64 -2.85 -16.47
N GLN A 41 -1.30 -3.76 -15.73
CA GLN A 41 -2.70 -4.13 -15.99
C GLN A 41 -3.63 -2.94 -15.81
N VAL A 42 -3.50 -2.20 -14.71
CA VAL A 42 -4.35 -1.03 -14.45
C VAL A 42 -4.17 0.02 -15.53
N LEU A 43 -2.93 0.34 -15.92
CA LEU A 43 -2.61 1.30 -17.00
C LEU A 43 -3.16 0.91 -18.38
N SER A 44 -3.52 -0.35 -18.60
CA SER A 44 -4.12 -0.81 -19.85
C SER A 44 -5.65 -0.59 -19.92
N ILE A 45 -6.28 -0.22 -18.80
CA ILE A 45 -7.72 0.02 -18.73
C ILE A 45 -8.04 1.39 -19.37
N PRO A 46 -8.98 1.49 -20.33
CA PRO A 46 -9.27 2.75 -21.02
C PRO A 46 -9.92 3.84 -20.15
N GLN A 47 -10.63 3.43 -19.09
CA GLN A 47 -11.34 4.31 -18.18
C GLN A 47 -10.87 4.01 -16.76
N HIS A 48 -10.19 4.98 -16.16
CA HIS A 48 -9.70 4.86 -14.79
C HIS A 48 -10.70 5.47 -13.82
N THR A 49 -10.98 4.74 -12.73
CA THR A 49 -11.55 5.34 -11.52
C THR A 49 -10.46 6.09 -10.75
N LEU A 50 -10.82 6.97 -9.82
CA LEU A 50 -9.84 7.62 -8.92
C LEU A 50 -8.96 6.59 -8.18
N PHE A 51 -9.54 5.43 -7.85
CA PHE A 51 -8.80 4.33 -7.25
C PHE A 51 -7.75 3.74 -8.21
N ASP A 52 -8.11 3.52 -9.48
CA ASP A 52 -7.20 3.04 -10.51
C ASP A 52 -6.06 4.04 -10.77
N GLU A 53 -6.38 5.33 -10.77
CA GLU A 53 -5.37 6.40 -10.85
C GLU A 53 -4.39 6.32 -9.67
N CYS A 54 -4.90 6.15 -8.44
CA CYS A 54 -4.08 5.96 -7.24
C CYS A 54 -3.15 4.74 -7.33
N VAL A 55 -3.60 3.64 -7.94
CA VAL A 55 -2.76 2.45 -8.18
C VAL A 55 -1.71 2.72 -9.26
N SER A 56 -2.11 3.32 -10.38
CA SER A 56 -1.25 3.58 -11.52
C SER A 56 -0.11 4.56 -11.25
N ASN A 57 -0.30 5.48 -10.29
CA ASN A 57 0.68 6.48 -9.87
C ASN A 57 1.76 5.93 -8.90
N LEU A 58 1.65 4.67 -8.49
CA LEU A 58 2.67 4.03 -7.65
C LEU A 58 3.90 3.63 -8.47
N SER A 59 5.02 3.46 -7.78
CA SER A 59 6.24 2.96 -8.40
C SER A 59 6.11 1.47 -8.75
N ARG A 60 6.45 1.13 -9.99
CA ARG A 60 6.59 -0.26 -10.45
C ARG A 60 7.72 -1.02 -9.77
N ASP A 61 8.70 -0.29 -9.22
CA ASP A 61 9.83 -0.86 -8.49
C ASP A 61 9.54 -1.08 -7.00
N ALA A 62 8.34 -0.74 -6.54
CA ALA A 62 7.96 -0.95 -5.15
C ALA A 62 7.94 -2.45 -4.80
N SER A 63 8.52 -2.79 -3.66
CA SER A 63 8.53 -4.14 -3.11
C SER A 63 7.21 -4.50 -2.44
N PHE A 64 6.44 -3.48 -2.03
CA PHE A 64 5.12 -3.59 -1.46
C PHE A 64 4.29 -2.36 -1.81
N ILE A 65 3.00 -2.58 -2.08
CA ILE A 65 2.01 -1.51 -2.23
C ILE A 65 0.74 -1.81 -1.45
N MET A 66 0.08 -0.76 -1.00
CA MET A 66 -1.30 -0.79 -0.51
C MET A 66 -2.05 0.42 -1.07
N VAL A 67 -3.23 0.21 -1.64
CA VAL A 67 -4.16 1.29 -2.00
C VAL A 67 -5.51 0.94 -1.38
N ALA A 68 -6.05 1.81 -0.55
CA ALA A 68 -7.31 1.55 0.13
C ALA A 68 -8.16 2.81 0.21
N ASP A 69 -9.43 2.69 -0.19
CA ASP A 69 -10.45 3.64 0.21
C ASP A 69 -10.64 3.55 1.73
N VAL A 70 -10.31 4.62 2.45
CA VAL A 70 -10.32 4.61 3.91
C VAL A 70 -11.74 4.51 4.48
N ASP A 71 -12.75 5.00 3.76
CA ASP A 71 -14.16 4.85 4.18
C ASP A 71 -14.59 3.38 4.13
N LYS A 72 -14.19 2.64 3.09
CA LYS A 72 -14.44 1.19 3.01
C LYS A 72 -13.61 0.43 4.04
N LEU A 73 -12.35 0.82 4.23
CA LEU A 73 -11.47 0.23 5.24
C LEU A 73 -12.08 0.36 6.65
N ALA A 74 -12.65 1.51 6.98
CA ALA A 74 -13.26 1.77 8.28
C ALA A 74 -14.39 0.80 8.64
N GLN A 75 -15.09 0.23 7.64
CA GLN A 75 -16.18 -0.74 7.85
C GLN A 75 -15.68 -2.09 8.41
N ASN A 76 -14.42 -2.45 8.16
CA ASN A 76 -13.79 -3.67 8.69
C ASN A 76 -12.35 -3.38 9.16
N LEU A 77 -12.18 -2.31 9.94
CA LEU A 77 -10.87 -1.81 10.36
C LEU A 77 -10.01 -2.89 11.06
N GLY A 78 -10.63 -3.81 11.79
CA GLY A 78 -9.95 -4.90 12.50
C GLY A 78 -9.11 -5.80 11.58
N ALA A 79 -9.59 -6.09 10.36
CA ALA A 79 -8.86 -6.88 9.38
C ALA A 79 -7.57 -6.18 8.89
N TYR A 80 -7.55 -4.85 8.97
CA TYR A 80 -6.48 -4.02 8.40
C TYR A 80 -5.46 -3.50 9.42
N LYS A 81 -5.62 -3.86 10.70
CA LYS A 81 -4.76 -3.39 11.81
C LYS A 81 -3.27 -3.57 11.56
N ASN A 82 -2.88 -4.67 10.92
CA ASN A 82 -1.47 -5.00 10.69
C ASN A 82 -0.86 -4.27 9.47
N TYR A 83 -1.66 -3.59 8.67
CA TYR A 83 -1.22 -2.88 7.45
C TYR A 83 -1.17 -1.36 7.65
N LEU A 84 -1.90 -0.83 8.63
CA LEU A 84 -1.97 0.60 8.89
C LEU A 84 -0.99 1.05 9.97
N PRO A 85 -0.36 2.23 9.81
CA PRO A 85 0.23 2.96 10.92
C PRO A 85 -0.78 3.16 12.06
N ALA A 86 -0.32 2.99 13.31
CA ALA A 86 -1.17 3.08 14.50
C ALA A 86 -1.97 4.39 14.56
N PHE A 87 -1.36 5.52 14.20
CA PHE A 87 -2.03 6.82 14.16
C PHE A 87 -3.23 6.85 13.20
N ILE A 88 -3.12 6.23 12.02
CA ILE A 88 -4.24 6.17 11.07
C ILE A 88 -5.31 5.22 11.57
N TYR A 89 -4.90 4.09 12.16
CA TYR A 89 -5.81 3.11 12.75
C TYR A 89 -6.65 3.71 13.89
N ASP A 90 -5.99 4.38 14.84
CA ASP A 90 -6.64 4.95 16.03
C ASP A 90 -7.51 6.19 15.70
N HIS A 91 -7.29 6.82 14.55
CA HIS A 91 -7.98 8.04 14.12
C HIS A 91 -8.60 7.93 12.72
N VAL A 92 -9.07 6.72 12.35
CA VAL A 92 -9.57 6.43 10.99
C VAL A 92 -10.65 7.41 10.50
N GLU A 93 -11.48 7.92 11.42
CA GLU A 93 -12.56 8.87 11.10
C GLU A 93 -12.05 10.16 10.44
N LEU A 94 -10.82 10.61 10.75
CA LEU A 94 -10.21 11.79 10.13
C LEU A 94 -9.83 11.55 8.66
N PHE A 95 -9.73 10.30 8.25
CA PHE A 95 -9.17 9.90 6.97
C PHE A 95 -10.19 9.34 5.99
N ARG A 96 -11.48 9.22 6.37
CA ARG A 96 -12.53 8.58 5.54
C ARG A 96 -12.74 9.25 4.18
N SER A 97 -12.47 10.55 4.08
CA SER A 97 -12.55 11.29 2.80
C SER A 97 -11.37 11.01 1.85
N PHE A 98 -10.43 10.13 2.21
CA PHE A 98 -9.24 9.86 1.42
C PHE A 98 -9.15 8.43 0.89
N ILE A 99 -8.44 8.27 -0.22
CA ILE A 99 -7.79 7.03 -0.62
C ILE A 99 -6.35 7.09 -0.10
N LEU A 100 -5.96 6.08 0.67
CA LEU A 100 -4.60 5.92 1.18
C LEU A 100 -3.81 5.05 0.21
N SER A 101 -2.75 5.62 -0.36
CA SER A 101 -1.74 4.90 -1.15
C SER A 101 -0.43 4.80 -0.37
N VAL A 102 0.07 3.59 -0.19
CA VAL A 102 1.33 3.27 0.48
C VAL A 102 2.21 2.49 -0.48
N GLN A 103 3.49 2.84 -0.54
CA GLN A 103 4.50 2.03 -1.20
C GLN A 103 5.76 1.93 -0.36
N ILE A 104 6.40 0.76 -0.40
CA ILE A 104 7.68 0.51 0.25
C ILE A 104 8.63 -0.07 -0.79
N THR A 105 9.80 0.54 -0.91
CA THR A 105 10.85 0.14 -1.86
C THR A 105 12.14 -0.10 -1.10
N ASN A 106 12.80 -1.22 -1.37
CA ASN A 106 14.17 -1.44 -0.91
C ASN A 106 15.16 -0.80 -1.88
N VAL A 107 15.92 0.19 -1.42
CA VAL A 107 16.96 0.87 -2.19
C VAL A 107 18.27 0.77 -1.43
N ASN A 108 19.24 0.03 -1.97
CA ASN A 108 20.57 -0.14 -1.37
C ASN A 108 20.54 -0.53 0.11
N ASN A 109 19.78 -1.57 0.46
CA ASN A 109 19.62 -2.05 1.83
C ASN A 109 18.94 -1.03 2.77
N LYS A 110 18.12 -0.13 2.23
CA LYS A 110 17.31 0.82 3.00
C LYS A 110 15.86 0.78 2.51
N LEU A 111 14.93 0.77 3.45
CA LEU A 111 13.50 0.83 3.12
C LEU A 111 13.07 2.29 3.00
N SER A 112 12.75 2.69 1.77
CA SER A 112 12.04 3.93 1.48
C SER A 112 10.54 3.66 1.56
N HIS A 113 9.79 4.55 2.20
CA HIS A 113 8.33 4.44 2.32
C HIS A 113 7.68 5.76 1.92
N ILE A 114 6.58 5.67 1.18
CA ILE A 114 5.79 6.82 0.75
C ILE A 114 4.34 6.55 1.10
N PHE A 115 3.69 7.53 1.73
CA PHE A 115 2.28 7.54 2.08
C PHE A 115 1.65 8.75 1.39
N VAL A 116 0.62 8.52 0.58
CA VAL A 116 -0.13 9.56 -0.13
C VAL A 116 -1.59 9.43 0.27
N PHE A 117 -2.20 10.56 0.63
CA PHE A 117 -3.63 10.67 0.87
C PHE A 117 -4.24 11.46 -0.28
N THR A 118 -5.03 10.78 -1.11
CA THR A 118 -5.77 11.39 -2.21
C THR A 118 -7.18 11.71 -1.74
N TYR A 119 -7.55 12.99 -1.75
CA TYR A 119 -8.89 13.43 -1.36
C TYR A 119 -9.93 13.01 -2.42
N LYS A 120 -11.09 12.48 -1.98
CA LYS A 120 -12.13 11.92 -2.86
C LYS A 120 -13.22 12.89 -3.35
N GLU A 121 -13.24 14.11 -2.81
CA GLU A 121 -14.35 15.09 -2.87
C GLU A 121 -15.63 14.68 -2.11
#